data_AF-A0A258GFR7-F1
#
_entry.id   AF-A0A258GFR7-F1
#
_cell.length_a   1.000
_cell.length_b   1.000
_cell.length_c   1.000
_cell.angle_alpha   90.00
_cell.angle_beta   90.00
_cell.angle_gamma   90.00
#
_symmetry.space_group_name_H-M   'P 1'
#
loop_
_entity.id
_entity.type
_entity.pdbx_description
1 polymer ?
#
loop_
_entity_poly.entity_id
_entity_poly.type
_entity_poly.pdbx_seq_one_letter_code
_entity_poly.pdbx_strand_id
1 'polypeptide(L)'
;MEGEMVTRKHADGVVQDPSDEAVATFVALQAAGPDTIGKVYMAMLEGAGDLGSEVVQFVAERIAEDVRTQHEIIECRNPTELVHIQHRFLQKAFDQYSAETGKLVKMSKDLVHTALRTATA
;
A
#
# COMPACT_ATOMS: atom_id res chain seq x y z
N MET A 1 -14.48 -41.88 14.14
CA MET A 1 -14.28 -41.22 12.84
C MET A 1 -15.62 -40.61 12.47
N GLU A 2 -15.85 -39.39 12.92
CA GLU A 2 -15.63 -38.15 12.14
C GLU A 2 -16.81 -37.95 11.19
N GLY A 3 -17.54 -36.85 11.20
CA GLY A 3 -17.43 -35.58 11.90
C GLY A 3 -18.55 -34.74 11.32
N GLU A 4 -19.34 -34.16 12.20
CA GLU A 4 -20.61 -33.49 11.98
C GLU A 4 -20.52 -32.36 10.94
N MET A 5 -21.31 -32.46 9.87
CA MET A 5 -21.58 -31.35 8.95
C MET A 5 -22.53 -30.38 9.67
N VAL A 6 -21.96 -29.55 10.55
CA VAL A 6 -22.67 -28.48 11.22
C VAL A 6 -23.02 -27.42 10.18
N THR A 7 -24.27 -27.46 9.73
CA THR A 7 -24.94 -26.36 9.04
C THR A 7 -24.95 -25.13 9.96
N ARG A 8 -23.95 -24.24 9.82
CA ARG A 8 -24.05 -22.89 10.40
C ARG A 8 -24.85 -22.01 9.45
N LYS A 9 -26.15 -21.92 9.75
CA LYS A 9 -27.04 -20.86 9.26
C LYS A 9 -26.54 -19.53 9.85
N HIS A 10 -25.82 -18.72 9.07
CA HIS A 10 -25.62 -17.31 9.42
C HIS A 10 -26.76 -16.51 8.79
N ALA A 11 -27.67 -16.08 9.65
CA ALA A 11 -28.74 -15.16 9.33
C ALA A 11 -28.17 -13.74 9.09
N ASP A 12 -28.83 -13.04 8.17
CA ASP A 12 -28.93 -11.59 8.04
C ASP A 12 -27.62 -10.77 8.02
N GLY A 13 -27.12 -10.57 6.80
CA GLY A 13 -26.08 -9.61 6.46
C GLY A 13 -25.34 -10.12 5.25
N VAL A 14 -25.58 -9.52 4.08
CA VAL A 14 -24.85 -9.83 2.85
C VAL A 14 -23.37 -9.51 3.08
N VAL A 15 -22.60 -10.50 3.51
CA VAL A 15 -21.17 -10.52 3.32
C VAL A 15 -20.99 -11.07 1.91
N GLN A 16 -20.79 -10.17 0.95
CA GLN A 16 -20.32 -10.55 -0.39
C GLN A 16 -19.02 -11.35 -0.22
N ASP A 17 -19.02 -12.60 -0.67
CA ASP A 17 -17.80 -13.40 -0.67
C ASP A 17 -16.78 -12.68 -1.57
N PRO A 18 -15.56 -12.39 -1.12
CA PRO A 18 -14.54 -11.75 -1.95
C PRO A 18 -14.25 -12.53 -3.25
N SER A 19 -14.56 -13.83 -3.30
CA SER A 19 -14.52 -14.62 -4.52
C SER A 19 -15.63 -14.25 -5.52
N ASP A 20 -16.82 -13.85 -5.07
CA ASP A 20 -17.91 -13.39 -5.94
C ASP A 20 -17.56 -12.05 -6.62
N GLU A 21 -16.93 -11.14 -5.89
CA GLU A 21 -16.47 -9.85 -6.43
C GLU A 21 -15.34 -10.03 -7.43
N ALA A 22 -14.40 -10.95 -7.16
CA ALA A 22 -13.33 -11.30 -8.08
C ALA A 22 -13.87 -11.94 -9.39
N VAL A 23 -14.85 -12.83 -9.27
CA VAL A 23 -15.51 -13.46 -10.44
C VAL A 23 -16.29 -12.42 -11.25
N ALA A 24 -17.06 -11.54 -10.60
CA ALA A 24 -17.80 -10.48 -11.28
C ALA A 24 -16.87 -9.52 -12.02
N THR A 25 -15.75 -9.15 -11.39
CA THR A 25 -14.71 -8.29 -12.00
C THR A 25 -14.09 -8.94 -13.23
N PHE A 26 -13.77 -10.24 -13.16
CA PHE A 26 -13.20 -10.99 -14.28
C PHE A 26 -14.19 -11.13 -15.44
N VAL A 27 -15.46 -11.41 -15.15
CA VAL A 27 -16.54 -11.47 -16.16
C VAL A 27 -16.74 -10.11 -16.83
N ALA A 28 -16.73 -9.02 -16.07
CA ALA A 28 -16.81 -7.66 -16.61
C ALA A 28 -15.63 -7.35 -17.56
N LEU A 29 -14.40 -7.74 -17.18
CA LEU A 29 -13.22 -7.57 -18.01
C LEU A 29 -13.30 -8.37 -19.32
N GLN A 30 -13.82 -9.61 -19.27
CA GLN A 30 -14.02 -10.44 -20.47
C GLN A 30 -15.07 -9.85 -21.42
N ALA A 31 -16.14 -9.27 -20.87
CA ALA A 31 -17.22 -8.67 -21.66
C ALA A 31 -16.81 -7.34 -22.34
N ALA A 32 -15.85 -6.61 -21.76
CA ALA A 32 -15.50 -5.26 -22.21
C ALA A 32 -14.58 -5.20 -23.45
N GLY A 33 -14.06 -6.35 -23.92
CA GLY A 33 -13.29 -6.45 -25.15
C GLY A 33 -11.86 -5.87 -25.09
N PRO A 34 -11.06 -6.01 -26.18
CA PRO A 34 -9.63 -5.67 -26.18
C PRO A 34 -9.30 -4.19 -25.92
N ASP A 35 -10.17 -3.26 -26.34
CA ASP A 35 -10.00 -1.82 -26.09
C ASP A 35 -9.99 -1.49 -24.59
N THR A 36 -10.91 -2.11 -23.85
CA THR A 36 -11.03 -1.93 -22.41
C THR A 36 -9.86 -2.52 -21.64
N ILE A 37 -9.40 -3.71 -22.06
CA ILE A 37 -8.19 -4.32 -21.50
C ILE A 37 -6.98 -3.40 -21.71
N GLY A 38 -6.86 -2.76 -22.88
CA GLY A 38 -5.83 -1.77 -23.16
C GLY A 38 -5.88 -0.56 -22.22
N LYS A 39 -7.07 0.00 -21.97
CA LYS A 39 -7.25 1.13 -21.04
C LYS A 39 -6.91 0.78 -19.60
N VAL A 40 -7.34 -0.40 -19.13
CA VAL A 40 -7.00 -0.93 -17.81
C VAL A 40 -5.49 -1.09 -17.66
N TYR A 41 -4.82 -1.63 -18.69
CA TYR A 41 -3.37 -1.78 -18.72
C TYR A 41 -2.64 -0.44 -18.65
N MET A 42 -3.08 0.56 -19.42
CA MET A 42 -2.48 1.90 -19.37
C MET A 42 -2.66 2.56 -18.00
N ALA A 43 -3.84 2.46 -17.40
CA ALA A 43 -4.09 2.98 -16.05
C ALA A 43 -3.19 2.30 -14.99
N MET A 44 -2.96 0.99 -15.13
CA MET A 44 -2.02 0.25 -14.27
C MET A 44 -0.57 0.71 -14.46
N LEU A 45 -0.14 0.97 -15.70
CA LEU A 45 1.19 1.51 -16.00
C LEU A 45 1.41 2.89 -15.39
N GLU A 46 0.43 3.79 -15.53
CA GLU A 46 0.47 5.14 -14.96
C GLU A 46 0.56 5.07 -13.43
N GLY A 47 -0.33 4.31 -12.79
CA GLY A 47 -0.31 4.16 -11.33
C GLY A 47 0.94 3.46 -10.79
N ALA A 48 1.55 2.56 -11.57
CA ALA A 48 2.86 1.98 -11.22
C ALA A 48 3.96 3.05 -11.23
N GLY A 49 3.90 4.00 -12.16
CA GLY A 49 4.77 5.17 -12.20
C GLY A 49 4.62 6.05 -10.95
N ASP A 50 3.38 6.34 -10.55
CA ASP A 50 3.09 7.13 -9.34
C ASP A 50 3.58 6.44 -8.06
N LEU A 51 3.32 5.14 -7.93
CA LEU A 51 3.86 4.33 -6.82
C LEU A 51 5.39 4.33 -6.79
N GLY A 52 6.04 4.17 -7.95
CA GLY A 52 7.48 4.21 -8.06
C GLY A 52 8.07 5.57 -7.67
N SER A 53 7.44 6.65 -8.12
CA SER A 53 7.83 8.02 -7.74
C SER A 53 7.73 8.24 -6.23
N GLU A 54 6.67 7.75 -5.61
CA GLU A 54 6.48 7.87 -4.16
C GLU A 54 7.58 7.12 -3.38
N VAL A 55 7.91 5.90 -3.78
CA VAL A 55 9.00 5.13 -3.15
C VAL A 55 10.33 5.86 -3.26
N VAL A 56 10.65 6.44 -4.42
CA VAL A 56 11.88 7.22 -4.61
C VAL A 56 11.90 8.46 -3.72
N GLN A 57 10.77 9.17 -3.62
CA GLN A 57 10.63 10.34 -2.75
C GLN A 57 10.86 9.96 -1.29
N PHE A 58 10.24 8.88 -0.81
CA PHE A 58 10.43 8.39 0.55
C PHE A 58 11.89 8.01 0.84
N VAL A 59 12.58 7.34 -0.10
CA VAL A 59 14.00 7.02 0.05
C VAL A 59 14.85 8.28 0.15
N ALA A 60 14.59 9.29 -0.68
CA ALA A 60 15.31 10.56 -0.63
C ALA A 60 15.13 11.26 0.73
N GLU A 61 13.91 11.27 1.27
CA GLU A 61 13.62 11.80 2.60
C GLU A 61 14.35 11.04 3.71
N ARG A 62 14.39 9.70 3.63
CA ARG A 62 15.14 8.88 4.58
C ARG A 62 16.63 9.18 4.58
N ILE A 63 17.23 9.33 3.40
CA ILE A 63 18.64 9.72 3.26
C ILE A 63 18.89 11.11 3.87
N ALA A 64 18.00 12.07 3.64
CA ALA A 64 18.14 13.41 4.21
C ALA A 64 18.12 13.41 5.75
N GLU A 65 17.28 12.57 6.35
CA GLU A 65 17.26 12.38 7.80
C GLU A 65 18.52 11.68 8.31
N ASP A 66 19.07 10.69 7.59
CA ASP A 66 20.35 10.06 7.95
C ASP A 66 21.50 11.08 7.97
N VAL A 67 21.55 11.97 6.98
CA VAL A 67 22.56 13.05 6.93
C VAL A 67 22.38 14.02 8.09
N ARG A 68 21.13 14.41 8.41
CA ARG A 68 20.84 15.29 9.55
C ARG A 68 21.28 14.68 10.87
N THR A 69 20.96 13.40 11.09
CA THR A 69 21.36 12.68 12.30
C THR A 69 22.87 12.54 12.40
N GLN A 70 23.56 12.26 11.29
CA GLN A 70 25.04 12.22 11.29
C GLN A 70 25.64 13.58 11.64
N HIS A 71 25.07 14.68 11.16
CA HIS A 71 25.51 16.02 11.53
C HIS A 71 25.34 16.27 13.03
N GLU A 72 24.19 15.93 13.61
CA GLU A 72 23.95 16.00 15.06
C GLU A 72 24.97 15.17 15.85
N ILE A 73 25.31 13.97 15.38
CA ILE A 73 26.29 13.10 16.04
C ILE A 73 27.71 13.70 16.00
N ILE A 74 28.13 14.30 14.88
CA ILE A 74 29.46 14.91 14.73
C ILE A 74 29.64 16.08 15.69
N GLU A 75 28.58 16.86 15.94
CA GLU A 75 28.62 18.00 16.85
C GLU A 75 28.43 17.61 18.32
N CYS A 76 27.93 16.40 18.58
CA CYS A 76 27.63 15.89 19.92
C CYS A 76 28.91 15.74 20.77
N ARG A 77 28.90 16.35 21.96
CA ARG A 77 30.01 16.30 22.92
C ARG A 77 29.72 15.48 24.17
N ASN A 78 28.52 14.91 24.26
CA ASN A 78 28.01 14.25 25.45
C ASN A 78 27.44 12.85 25.11
N PRO A 79 27.97 11.76 25.71
CA PRO A 79 27.44 10.41 25.50
C PRO A 79 25.95 10.26 25.80
N THR A 80 25.40 10.98 26.79
CA THR A 80 23.95 10.94 27.09
C THR A 80 23.13 11.56 25.96
N GLU A 81 23.63 12.65 25.36
CA GLU A 81 22.98 13.31 24.23
C GLU A 81 23.00 12.43 22.98
N LEU A 82 24.08 11.68 22.77
CA LEU A 82 24.15 10.69 21.68
C LEU A 82 23.02 9.65 21.76
N VAL A 83 22.72 9.14 22.96
CA VAL A 83 21.61 8.19 23.16
C VAL A 83 20.27 8.83 22.78
N HIS A 84 20.06 10.10 23.14
CA HIS A 84 18.84 10.82 22.75
C HIS A 84 18.73 11.04 21.25
N ILE A 85 19.84 11.37 20.56
CA ILE A 85 19.87 11.51 19.10
C ILE A 85 19.47 10.19 18.43
N GLN A 86 20.07 9.07 18.85
CA GLN A 86 19.75 7.74 18.30
C GLN A 86 18.30 7.34 18.55
N HIS A 87 17.78 7.61 19.76
CA HIS A 87 16.39 7.30 20.08
C HIS A 87 15.41 8.08 19.19
N ARG A 88 15.63 9.39 19.02
CA ARG A 88 14.80 10.21 18.12
C ARG A 88 14.86 9.71 16.68
N PHE A 89 16.05 9.36 16.20
CA PHE A 89 16.24 8.81 14.86
C PHE A 89 15.42 7.53 14.65
N LEU A 90 15.51 6.57 15.58
CA LEU A 90 14.78 5.31 15.51
C LEU A 90 13.27 5.52 15.58
N GLN A 91 12.79 6.32 16.52
CA GLN A 91 11.36 6.64 16.63
C GLN A 91 10.84 7.23 15.32
N LYS A 92 11.56 8.23 14.79
CA LYS A 92 11.17 8.88 13.55
C LYS A 92 11.18 7.92 12.36
N ALA A 93 12.16 7.02 12.28
CA ALA A 93 12.19 6.00 11.24
C ALA A 93 10.94 5.09 11.34
N PHE A 94 10.60 4.59 12.53
CA PHE A 94 9.39 3.78 12.71
C PHE A 94 8.12 4.50 12.27
N ASP A 95 7.95 5.75 12.70
CA ASP A 95 6.78 6.56 12.34
C ASP A 95 6.68 6.75 10.82
N GLN A 96 7.81 7.09 10.18
CA GLN A 96 7.87 7.32 8.74
C GLN A 96 7.61 6.04 7.93
N TYR A 97 8.24 4.91 8.28
CA TYR A 97 8.00 3.64 7.59
C TYR A 97 6.56 3.14 7.75
N SER A 98 5.98 3.33 8.94
CA SER A 98 4.58 2.95 9.19
C SER A 98 3.63 3.80 8.36
N ALA A 99 3.83 5.12 8.35
CA ALA A 99 3.03 6.04 7.57
C ALA A 99 3.15 5.77 6.06
N GLU A 100 4.38 5.55 5.57
CA GLU A 100 4.64 5.28 4.16
C GLU A 100 3.99 3.97 3.70
N THR A 101 4.10 2.91 4.51
CA THR A 101 3.44 1.63 4.21
C THR A 101 1.93 1.82 4.09
N GLY A 102 1.32 2.58 5.01
CA GLY A 102 -0.10 2.90 4.95
C GLY A 102 -0.48 3.68 3.69
N LYS A 103 0.37 4.62 3.27
CA LYS A 103 0.20 5.41 2.04
C LYS A 103 0.27 4.53 0.80
N LEU A 104 1.28 3.67 0.67
CA LEU A 104 1.44 2.78 -0.48
C LEU A 104 0.29 1.77 -0.60
N VAL A 105 -0.20 1.22 0.53
CA VAL A 105 -1.38 0.35 0.54
C VAL A 105 -2.62 1.11 0.03
N LYS A 106 -2.82 2.35 0.46
CA LYS A 106 -3.93 3.18 0.00
C LYS A 106 -3.82 3.47 -1.50
N MET A 107 -2.66 3.92 -1.97
CA MET A 107 -2.40 4.19 -3.39
C MET A 107 -2.65 2.94 -4.26
N SER A 108 -2.21 1.77 -3.79
CA SER A 108 -2.41 0.50 -4.51
C SER A 108 -3.90 0.14 -4.61
N LYS A 109 -4.68 0.34 -3.53
CA LYS A 109 -6.13 0.12 -3.55
C LYS A 109 -6.84 1.10 -4.48
N ASP A 110 -6.47 2.37 -4.42
CA ASP A 110 -7.06 3.42 -5.26
C ASP A 110 -6.74 3.17 -6.75
N LEU A 111 -5.54 2.67 -7.06
CA LEU A 111 -5.12 2.27 -8.41
C LEU A 111 -5.99 1.12 -8.94
N VAL A 112 -6.13 0.02 -8.19
CA VAL A 112 -6.99 -1.11 -8.57
C VAL A 112 -8.42 -0.63 -8.77
N HIS A 113 -8.96 0.14 -7.83
CA HIS A 113 -10.31 0.68 -7.94
C HIS A 113 -10.48 1.54 -9.21
N THR A 114 -9.51 2.41 -9.50
CA THR A 114 -9.59 3.33 -10.65
C THR A 114 -9.53 2.56 -11.96
N ALA A 115 -8.59 1.62 -12.09
CA ALA A 115 -8.47 0.81 -13.29
C ALA A 115 -9.72 -0.04 -13.56
N LEU A 116 -10.37 -0.59 -12.52
CA LEU A 116 -11.62 -1.32 -12.65
C LEU A 116 -12.80 -0.43 -13.05
N ARG A 117 -12.85 0.84 -12.59
CA ARG A 117 -13.85 1.80 -13.10
C ARG A 117 -13.65 2.11 -14.57
N THR A 118 -12.42 2.27 -15.02
CA THR A 118 -12.09 2.47 -16.45
C THR A 118 -12.58 1.29 -17.31
N ALA A 119 -12.80 0.11 -16.71
CA ALA A 119 -13.33 -1.06 -17.40
C ALA A 119 -14.86 -1.05 -17.60
N THR A 120 -15.59 -0.23 -16.85
CA THR A 120 -17.06 -0.22 -16.82
C THR A 120 -17.68 1.09 -17.28
N ALA A 121 -16.84 2.06 -17.68
CA ALA A 121 -17.21 3.36 -18.25
C ALA A 121 -17.06 3.37 -19.78
#